data_AF-A0A7V6YG41-F1
#
_entry.id   AF-A0A7V6YG41-F1
#
_cell.length_a   1.000
_cell.length_b   1.000
_cell.length_c   1.000
_cell.angle_alpha   90.00
_cell.angle_beta   90.00
_cell.angle_gamma   90.00
#
_symmetry.space_group_name_H-M   'P 1'
#
loop_
_entity.id
_entity.type
_entity.pdbx_description
1 polymer ?
#
loop_
_entity_poly.entity_id
_entity_poly.type
_entity_poly.pdbx_seq_one_letter_code
_entity_poly.pdbx_strand_id
1 'polypeptide(L)' 'GGDIEWHGDTRELEIRCRGRQALVQVDSSLGLVDGEPVTLAPPKILSGTTMVPLDFLRDHFGLEYRWDPENWELDLWL' A
#
# COMPACT_ATOMS: atom_id res chain seq x y z
N GLY A 1 -0.54 4.84 13.14
CA GLY A 1 -1.84 5.40 12.73
C GLY A 1 -1.68 6.06 11.39
N GLY A 2 -2.46 5.62 10.41
CA GLY A 2 -2.58 6.21 9.08
C GLY A 2 -4.04 6.17 8.66
N ASP A 3 -4.46 7.14 7.87
CA ASP A 3 -5.81 7.27 7.35
C ASP A 3 -5.88 6.68 5.94
N ILE A 4 -6.96 5.94 5.66
CA ILE A 4 -7.21 5.32 4.37
C ILE A 4 -8.59 5.75 3.89
N GLU A 5 -8.65 6.29 2.68
CA GLU A 5 -9.88 6.70 2.01
C GLU A 5 -10.05 5.92 0.70
N TRP A 6 -11.27 5.49 0.41
CA TRP A 6 -11.60 4.72 -0.79
C TRP A 6 -12.54 5.52 -1.69
N HIS A 7 -12.12 5.71 -2.93
CA HIS A 7 -12.87 6.38 -3.98
C HIS A 7 -13.48 5.32 -4.92
N GLY A 8 -14.72 4.94 -4.64
CA GLY A 8 -15.37 3.79 -5.31
C GLY A 8 -15.60 3.96 -6.81
N ASP A 9 -15.82 5.19 -7.27
CA ASP A 9 -16.08 5.49 -8.68
C ASP A 9 -14.84 5.25 -9.56
N THR A 10 -13.66 5.55 -9.03
CA THR A 10 -12.37 5.41 -9.72
C THR A 10 -11.62 4.15 -9.31
N ARG A 11 -12.08 3.43 -8.28
CA ARG A 11 -11.40 2.30 -7.64
C ARG A 11 -10.00 2.70 -7.13
N GLU A 12 -9.91 3.90 -6.56
CA GLU A 12 -8.67 4.47 -6.02
C GLU A 12 -8.65 4.40 -4.50
N LEU A 13 -7.49 4.07 -3.96
CA LEU A 13 -7.16 4.10 -2.55
C LEU A 13 -6.25 5.29 -2.29
N GLU A 14 -6.66 6.16 -1.38
CA GLU A 14 -5.83 7.24 -0.87
C GLU A 14 -5.31 6.89 0.52
N ILE A 15 -3.99 6.90 0.67
CA ILE A 15 -3.29 6.52 1.90
C ILE A 15 -2.60 7.76 2.43
N ARG A 16 -2.90 8.18 3.67
CA ARG A 16 -2.23 9.29 4.35
C ARG A 16 -1.61 8.80 5.64
N CYS A 17 -0.28 8.91 5.78
CA CYS A 17 0.42 8.44 6.97
C CYS A 17 1.70 9.24 7.22
N ARG A 18 1.89 9.71 8.45
CA ARG A 18 3.10 10.43 8.90
C ARG A 18 3.49 11.61 7.97
N GLY A 19 2.50 12.32 7.42
CA GLY A 19 2.72 13.47 6.52
C GLY A 19 3.01 13.11 5.06
N ARG A 20 3.00 11.82 4.70
CA ARG A 20 3.07 11.34 3.31
C ARG A 20 1.70 10.94 2.79
N GLN A 21 1.50 11.06 1.49
CA GLN A 21 0.28 10.70 0.79
C GLN A 21 0.60 9.80 -0.40
N ALA A 22 -0.26 8.80 -0.63
CA ALA A 22 -0.25 8.04 -1.87
C ALA A 22 -1.65 7.88 -2.46
N LEU A 23 -1.71 7.83 -3.79
CA LEU A 23 -2.89 7.47 -4.57
C LEU A 23 -2.55 6.23 -5.39
N VAL A 24 -3.28 5.15 -5.18
CA VAL A 24 -3.11 3.89 -5.90
C VAL A 24 -4.44 3.40 -6.43
N GLN A 25 -4.46 2.90 -7.66
CA GLN A 25 -5.69 2.40 -8.28
C GLN A 25 -5.66 0.88 -8.39
N VAL A 26 -6.79 0.23 -8.12
CA VAL A 26 -6.92 -1.23 -8.29
C VAL A 26 -6.66 -1.59 -9.76
N ASP A 27 -5.92 -2.69 -9.97
CA ASP A 27 -5.51 -3.19 -11.28
C ASP A 27 -4.54 -2.30 -12.08
N SER A 28 -4.06 -1.17 -11.51
CA SER A 28 -3.03 -0.31 -12.11
C SER A 28 -1.65 -0.59 -11.49
N SER A 29 -0.61 -0.64 -12.33
CA SER A 29 0.79 -0.69 -11.89
C SER A 29 1.42 0.69 -11.67
N LEU A 30 0.66 1.77 -11.90
CA LEU A 30 1.09 3.15 -11.69
C LEU A 30 0.30 3.76 -10.53
N GLY A 31 1.01 4.38 -9.59
CA GLY A 31 0.45 5.17 -8.51
C GLY A 31 1.20 6.50 -8.34
N LEU A 32 0.77 7.31 -7.39
CA LEU A 32 1.42 8.56 -7.01
C LEU A 32 1.82 8.50 -5.54
N VAL A 33 3.02 8.98 -5.22
CA VAL A 33 3.47 9.24 -3.84
C VAL A 33 3.91 10.69 -3.77
N ASP A 34 3.25 11.48 -2.92
CA ASP A 34 3.47 12.92 -2.77
C ASP A 34 3.44 13.69 -4.12
N GLY A 35 2.62 13.21 -5.06
CA GLY A 35 2.46 13.77 -6.41
C GLY A 35 3.40 13.20 -7.48
N GLU A 36 4.40 12.41 -7.08
CA GLU A 36 5.37 11.80 -7.99
C GLU A 36 4.94 10.40 -8.44
N PRO A 37 5.05 10.06 -9.74
CA PRO A 37 4.66 8.75 -10.25
C PRO A 37 5.60 7.64 -9.79
N VAL A 38 5.02 6.52 -9.36
CA VAL A 38 5.75 5.32 -8.93
C VAL A 38 5.14 4.06 -9.50
N THR A 39 5.99 3.06 -9.74
CA THR A 39 5.55 1.73 -10.19
C THR A 39 5.37 0.81 -8.98
N LEU A 40 4.27 0.08 -8.96
CA LEU A 40 3.97 -0.92 -7.92
C LEU A 40 3.35 -2.17 -8.55
N ALA A 41 3.37 -3.28 -7.80
CA ALA A 41 2.51 -4.40 -8.15
C ALA A 41 1.03 -3.95 -8.07
N PRO A 42 0.16 -4.32 -9.02
CA PRO A 42 -1.19 -3.79 -9.03
C PRO A 42 -1.98 -4.19 -7.77
N PRO A 43 -2.58 -3.24 -7.04
CA PRO A 43 -3.49 -3.55 -5.96
C PRO A 43 -4.66 -4.40 -6.46
N LYS A 44 -5.17 -5.29 -5.60
CA LYS A 44 -6.26 -6.23 -5.95
C LYS A 44 -7.35 -6.18 -4.91
N ILE A 45 -8.59 -6.41 -5.31
CA ILE A 45 -9.68 -6.63 -4.36
C ILE A 45 -9.80 -8.14 -4.11
N LEU A 46 -9.60 -8.55 -2.86
CA LEU A 46 -9.84 -9.91 -2.39
C LEU A 46 -10.93 -9.86 -1.32
N SER A 47 -12.03 -10.58 -1.53
CA SER A 47 -13.14 -10.66 -0.58
C SER A 47 -13.67 -9.29 -0.11
N GLY A 48 -13.75 -8.32 -1.03
CA GLY A 48 -14.22 -6.97 -0.73
C GLY A 48 -13.18 -6.06 -0.04
N THR A 49 -11.95 -6.53 0.16
CA THR A 49 -10.85 -5.75 0.73
C THR A 49 -9.79 -5.46 -0.33
N THR A 50 -9.33 -4.21 -0.41
CA THR A 50 -8.21 -3.83 -1.28
C THR A 50 -6.87 -4.25 -0.65
N MET A 51 -6.16 -5.14 -1.33
CA MET A 51 -4.82 -5.58 -1.02
C MET A 51 -3.81 -4.69 -1.75
N VAL A 52 -3.01 -3.97 -0.97
CA VAL A 52 -1.92 -3.12 -1.45
C VAL A 52 -0.60 -3.86 -1.25
N PRO A 53 0.37 -3.79 -2.19
CA PRO A 53 1.64 -4.46 -2.03
C PRO A 53 2.36 -4.03 -0.76
N LEU A 54 2.85 -5.01 0.00
CA LEU A 54 3.55 -4.75 1.26
C LEU A 54 4.85 -3.98 1.03
N ASP A 55 5.62 -4.31 -0.01
CA ASP A 55 6.85 -3.60 -0.36
C ASP A 55 6.60 -2.12 -0.66
N PHE A 56 5.49 -1.80 -1.35
CA PHE A 56 5.09 -0.41 -1.61
C PHE A 56 4.89 0.36 -0.30
N LEU A 57 4.19 -0.26 0.66
CA LEU A 57 3.95 0.35 1.96
C LEU A 57 5.23 0.46 2.80
N ARG A 58 6.15 -0.50 2.70
CA ARG A 58 7.47 -0.41 3.33
C ARG A 58 8.26 0.77 2.77
N ASP A 59 8.44 0.78 1.45
CA ASP A 59 9.32 1.73 0.77
C ASP A 59 8.79 3.18 0.90
N HIS A 60 7.46 3.35 0.83
CA HIS A 60 6.81 4.66 0.82
C HIS A 60 6.08 5.04 2.10
N PHE A 61 6.02 4.20 3.12
CA PHE A 61 5.43 4.56 4.43
C PHE A 61 6.25 4.10 5.64
N GLY A 62 7.37 3.41 5.43
CA GLY A 62 8.27 3.01 6.51
C GLY A 62 7.66 1.95 7.41
N LEU A 63 6.88 1.05 6.83
CA LEU A 63 6.42 -0.18 7.50
C LEU A 63 7.63 -1.10 7.69
N GLU A 64 8.11 -1.22 8.91
CA GLU A 64 9.17 -2.15 9.25
C GLU A 64 8.57 -3.54 9.47
N TYR A 65 9.00 -4.51 8.67
CA TYR A 65 8.73 -5.91 8.90
C TYR A 65 9.94 -6.75 8.58
N ARG A 66 10.14 -7.82 9.34
CA ARG A 66 11.14 -8.85 9.05
C ARG A 66 10.41 -10.05 8.48
N TRP A 67 10.84 -10.48 7.31
CA TRP A 67 10.39 -11.75 6.75
C TRP A 67 11.35 -12.85 7.18
N ASP A 68 10.82 -13.91 7.80
CA ASP A 68 11.56 -15.14 8.07
C ASP A 68 11.19 -16.21 7.02
N PRO A 69 12.07 -16.48 6.03
CA PRO A 69 11.87 -17.51 5.02
C PRO A 69 11.74 -18.92 5.58
N GLU A 70 12.40 -19.19 6.71
CA GLU A 70 12.53 -20.55 7.25
C GLU A 70 11.22 -20.97 7.93
N ASN A 71 10.53 -20.02 8.56
CA ASN A 71 9.29 -20.26 9.29
C ASN A 71 8.03 -19.72 8.58
N TRP A 72 8.19 -19.00 7.46
CA TRP A 72 7.11 -18.30 6.76
C TRP A 72 6.37 -17.31 7.67
N GLU A 73 7.10 -16.71 8.62
CA GLU A 73 6.58 -15.77 9.59
C GLU A 73 6.85 -14.32 9.17
N LEU A 74 5.86 -13.46 9.42
CA LEU A 74 5.92 -12.02 9.19
C LEU A 74 5.96 -11.32 10.55
N ASP A 75 7.15 -10.87 10.97
CA ASP A 75 7.31 -10.11 12.20
C ASP A 75 7.13 -8.61 11.92
N LEU A 76 6.03 -8.05 12.43
CA LEU A 76 5.74 -6.62 12.41
C LEU A 76 6.22 -5.99 13.73
N TRP A 77 7.20 -5.10 13.68
CA TRP A 77 7.58 -4.29 14.84
C TRP A 77 6.73 -3.01 14.82
N LEU A 78 5.78 -2.91 15.77
CA LEU A 78 4.93 -1.73 15.97
C LEU A 78 5.40 -0.90 17.18
#